data_AF-A0A852V4N1-F1
#
_entry.id   AF-A0A852V4N1-F1
#
_cell.length_a   1.000
_cell.length_b   1.000
_cell.length_c   1.000
_cell.angle_alpha   90.00
_cell.angle_beta   90.00
_cell.angle_gamma   90.00
#
_symmetry.space_group_name_H-M   'P 1'
#
loop_
_entity.id
_entity.type
_entity.pdbx_description
1 polymer ?
#
loop_
_entity_poly.entity_id
_entity_poly.type
_entity_poly.pdbx_seq_one_letter_code
_entity_poly.pdbx_strand_id
1 'polypeptide(L)'
;MDTAERYRRFPEQEVRGRSPAYEALARDIASDARLLALIDGLPHVKRQPNLLLASVRFLGGPSADFPAFRQWTVRHWQRVRETMLTRRTQTNEAGRCASLLPVLAGLPGNRLTFLPALDGEPLALAGPHGEWLDWLTGPDA
;
A
#
# COMPACT_ATOMS: atom_id res chain seq x y z
N MET A 1 4.19 -21.39 -11.96
CA MET A 1 4.05 -21.32 -10.48
C MET A 1 2.57 -21.28 -10.20
N ASP A 2 2.06 -22.22 -9.40
CA ASP A 2 0.67 -22.19 -8.96
C ASP A 2 0.45 -21.10 -7.89
N THR A 3 -0.82 -20.87 -7.53
CA THR A 3 -1.18 -19.84 -6.56
C THR A 3 -0.62 -20.15 -5.16
N ALA A 4 -0.68 -21.41 -4.70
CA ALA A 4 -0.20 -21.77 -3.37
C ALA A 4 1.30 -21.55 -3.21
N GLU A 5 2.12 -21.96 -4.19
CA GLU A 5 3.56 -21.72 -4.24
C GLU A 5 3.89 -20.23 -4.21
N ARG A 6 3.13 -19.40 -4.92
CA ARG A 6 3.31 -17.94 -4.89
C ARG A 6 3.09 -17.38 -3.48
N TYR A 7 2.04 -17.82 -2.80
CA TYR A 7 1.76 -17.37 -1.43
C TYR A 7 2.78 -17.92 -0.42
N ARG A 8 3.34 -19.13 -0.62
CA ARG A 8 4.42 -19.68 0.22
C ARG A 8 5.72 -18.89 0.11
N ARG A 9 6.09 -18.43 -1.09
CA ARG A 9 7.34 -17.67 -1.31
C ARG A 9 7.26 -16.22 -0.86
N PHE A 10 6.06 -15.64 -0.88
CA PHE A 10 5.85 -14.22 -0.59
C PHE A 10 6.40 -13.76 0.78
N PRO A 11 6.17 -14.48 1.90
CA PRO A 11 6.80 -14.18 3.19
C PRO A 11 8.31 -14.01 3.13
N GLU A 12 8.99 -14.86 2.36
CA GLU A 12 10.45 -14.92 2.31
C GLU A 12 11.04 -13.87 1.38
N GLN A 13 10.33 -13.53 0.30
CA GLN A 13 10.83 -12.70 -0.78
C GLN A 13 10.45 -11.23 -0.68
N GLU A 14 9.24 -10.93 -0.20
CA GLU A 14 8.69 -9.56 -0.28
C GLU A 14 8.51 -8.89 1.09
N VAL A 15 8.16 -9.66 2.13
CA VAL A 15 7.76 -9.10 3.44
C VAL A 15 8.59 -9.57 4.63
N ARG A 16 9.66 -10.33 4.38
CA ARG A 16 10.54 -10.88 5.42
C ARG A 16 11.05 -9.81 6.37
N GLY A 17 10.68 -9.92 7.65
CA GLY A 17 11.09 -8.97 8.70
C GLY A 17 10.46 -7.58 8.58
N ARG A 18 9.54 -7.38 7.61
CA ARG A 18 8.82 -6.11 7.41
C ARG A 18 7.41 -6.15 8.00
N SER A 19 6.73 -7.30 7.91
CA SER A 19 5.36 -7.45 8.43
C SER A 19 5.08 -8.88 8.90
N PRO A 20 5.20 -9.16 10.21
CA PRO A 20 4.86 -10.48 10.77
C PRO A 20 3.44 -10.94 10.45
N ALA A 21 2.48 -10.00 10.42
CA ALA A 21 1.09 -10.28 10.08
C ALA A 21 0.92 -10.76 8.63
N TYR A 22 1.57 -10.10 7.66
CA TYR A 22 1.47 -10.51 6.25
C TYR A 22 2.21 -11.81 5.99
N GLU A 23 3.33 -12.04 6.68
CA GLU A 23 4.02 -13.31 6.64
C GLU A 23 3.12 -14.47 7.12
N ALA A 24 2.46 -14.32 8.28
CA ALA A 24 1.57 -15.34 8.82
C ALA A 24 0.37 -15.58 7.89
N LEU A 25 -0.34 -14.51 7.51
CA LEU A 25 -1.51 -14.61 6.61
C LEU A 25 -1.16 -15.30 5.29
N ALA A 26 -0.03 -14.97 4.66
CA ALA A 26 0.31 -15.58 3.39
C ALA A 26 0.62 -17.09 3.51
N ARG A 27 1.26 -17.53 4.60
CA ARG A 27 1.47 -18.96 4.89
C ARG A 27 0.14 -19.70 5.09
N ASP A 28 -0.78 -19.10 5.84
CA ASP A 28 -2.09 -19.69 6.11
C ASP A 28 -2.97 -19.74 4.85
N ILE A 29 -2.98 -18.68 4.04
CA ILE A 29 -3.68 -18.65 2.75
C ILE A 29 -3.15 -19.72 1.81
N ALA A 30 -1.83 -19.93 1.78
CA ALA A 30 -1.23 -20.97 0.94
C ALA A 30 -1.66 -22.40 1.31
N SER A 31 -2.22 -22.59 2.51
CA SER A 31 -2.72 -23.87 3.02
C SER A 31 -4.26 -23.96 3.02
N ASP A 32 -4.97 -22.89 2.65
CA ASP A 32 -6.44 -22.86 2.66
C ASP A 32 -7.03 -23.08 1.28
N ALA A 33 -7.53 -24.30 1.05
CA ALA A 33 -8.10 -24.72 -0.24
C ALA A 33 -9.26 -23.81 -0.71
N ARG A 34 -10.05 -23.25 0.21
CA ARG A 34 -11.20 -22.41 -0.14
C ARG A 34 -10.75 -21.05 -0.68
N LEU A 35 -9.83 -20.38 0.00
CA LEU A 35 -9.27 -19.11 -0.47
C LEU A 35 -8.49 -19.31 -1.76
N LEU A 36 -7.70 -20.39 -1.87
CA LEU A 36 -6.99 -20.72 -3.12
C LEU A 36 -7.93 -20.90 -4.30
N ALA A 37 -9.02 -21.66 -4.14
CA ALA A 37 -10.02 -21.84 -5.20
C ALA A 37 -10.66 -20.53 -5.65
N LEU A 38 -10.94 -19.62 -4.71
CA LEU A 38 -11.45 -18.28 -5.02
C LEU A 38 -10.43 -17.46 -5.82
N ILE A 39 -9.17 -17.43 -5.36
CA ILE A 39 -8.08 -16.69 -6.01
C ILE A 39 -7.78 -17.26 -7.40
N ASP A 40 -7.86 -18.58 -7.58
CA ASP A 40 -7.66 -19.25 -8.86
C ASP A 40 -8.73 -18.89 -9.90
N GLY A 41 -9.90 -18.42 -9.47
CA GLY A 41 -10.91 -17.83 -10.35
C GLY A 41 -10.53 -16.46 -10.94
N LEU A 42 -9.42 -15.85 -10.51
CA LEU A 42 -8.92 -14.59 -11.06
C LEU A 42 -7.94 -14.83 -12.22
N PRO A 43 -7.75 -13.85 -13.14
CA PRO A 43 -6.64 -13.87 -14.09
C PRO A 43 -5.30 -14.04 -13.36
N HIS A 44 -4.36 -14.79 -13.92
CA HIS A 44 -3.07 -15.11 -13.26
C HIS A 44 -2.30 -13.88 -12.75
N VAL A 45 -2.35 -12.78 -13.52
CA VAL A 45 -1.73 -11.49 -13.16
C VAL A 45 -2.36 -10.79 -11.96
N LYS A 46 -3.56 -11.21 -11.55
CA LYS A 46 -4.30 -10.66 -10.40
C LYS A 46 -4.19 -11.53 -9.14
N ARG A 47 -3.47 -12.65 -9.18
CA ARG A 47 -3.33 -13.58 -8.04
C ARG A 47 -2.18 -13.22 -7.09
N GLN A 48 -1.77 -11.96 -7.05
CA GLN A 48 -0.62 -11.53 -6.25
C GLN A 48 -1.02 -11.41 -4.77
N PRO A 49 -0.22 -11.91 -3.81
CA PRO A 49 -0.53 -11.82 -2.38
C PRO A 49 -0.74 -10.37 -1.91
N ASN A 50 0.18 -9.48 -2.30
CA ASN A 50 0.09 -8.06 -1.96
C ASN A 50 -1.22 -7.41 -2.44
N LEU A 51 -1.71 -7.79 -3.64
CA LEU A 51 -2.97 -7.27 -4.16
C LEU A 51 -4.18 -7.76 -3.36
N LEU A 52 -4.21 -9.03 -2.96
CA LEU A 52 -5.28 -9.57 -2.11
C LEU A 52 -5.29 -8.88 -0.74
N LEU A 53 -4.15 -8.87 -0.06
CA LEU A 53 -4.01 -8.30 1.29
C LEU A 53 -4.37 -6.81 1.30
N ALA A 54 -3.89 -6.05 0.30
CA ALA A 54 -4.24 -4.65 0.14
C ALA A 54 -5.74 -4.45 -0.16
N SER A 55 -6.34 -5.31 -0.99
CA SER A 55 -7.77 -5.19 -1.34
C SER A 55 -8.68 -5.48 -0.15
N VAL A 56 -8.36 -6.50 0.67
CA VAL A 56 -9.10 -6.79 1.91
C VAL A 56 -9.00 -5.61 2.87
N ARG A 57 -7.79 -5.08 3.09
CA ARG A 57 -7.59 -3.92 3.96
C ARG A 57 -8.27 -2.65 3.44
N PHE A 58 -8.21 -2.39 2.14
CA PHE A 58 -8.88 -1.25 1.50
C PHE A 58 -10.40 -1.26 1.72
N LEU A 59 -11.00 -2.45 1.77
CA LEU A 59 -12.44 -2.63 2.02
C LEU A 59 -12.79 -2.67 3.53
N GLY A 60 -11.84 -2.38 4.42
CA GLY A 60 -12.03 -2.40 5.88
C GLY A 60 -11.99 -3.79 6.50
N GLY A 61 -11.45 -4.79 5.79
CA GLY A 61 -11.30 -6.15 6.29
C GLY A 61 -10.13 -6.31 7.28
N PRO A 62 -10.11 -7.41 8.06
CA PRO A 62 -9.03 -7.71 8.99
C PRO A 62 -7.72 -7.97 8.26
N SER A 63 -6.57 -7.76 8.94
CA SER A 63 -5.24 -7.94 8.33
C SER A 63 -4.18 -8.50 9.28
N ALA A 64 -4.57 -9.07 10.42
CA ALA A 64 -3.65 -9.58 11.44
C ALA A 64 -4.00 -10.99 11.93
N ASP A 65 -5.29 -11.31 12.00
CA ASP A 65 -5.79 -12.62 12.44
C ASP A 65 -6.34 -13.42 11.25
N PHE A 66 -5.81 -14.63 11.03
CA PHE A 66 -6.20 -15.46 9.89
C PHE A 66 -7.65 -15.95 9.93
N PRO A 67 -8.18 -16.49 11.04
CA PRO A 67 -9.59 -16.88 11.13
C PRO A 67 -10.55 -15.74 10.77
N ALA A 68 -10.35 -14.55 11.33
CA ALA A 68 -11.15 -13.37 11.01
C ALA A 68 -10.96 -12.96 9.54
N PHE A 69 -9.71 -12.89 9.06
CA PHE A 69 -9.38 -12.59 7.66
C PHE A 69 -10.12 -13.50 6.71
N ARG A 70 -10.02 -14.81 6.92
CA ARG A 70 -10.62 -15.84 6.08
C ARG A 70 -12.14 -15.71 6.07
N GLN A 71 -12.77 -15.64 7.23
CA GLN A 71 -14.22 -15.55 7.34
C GLN A 71 -14.75 -14.31 6.63
N TRP A 72 -14.11 -13.17 6.86
CA TRP A 72 -14.50 -11.89 6.26
C TRP A 72 -14.30 -11.91 4.74
N THR A 73 -13.13 -12.33 4.26
CA THR A 73 -12.77 -12.35 2.83
C THR A 73 -13.69 -13.25 2.05
N VAL A 74 -13.98 -14.45 2.56
CA VAL A 74 -14.92 -15.38 1.93
C VAL A 74 -16.33 -14.78 1.86
N ARG A 75 -16.81 -14.16 2.96
CA ARG A 75 -18.13 -13.53 2.99
C ARG A 75 -18.24 -12.35 2.01
N HIS A 76 -17.15 -11.64 1.75
CA HIS A 76 -17.10 -10.41 0.95
C HIS A 76 -16.44 -10.61 -0.41
N TRP A 77 -16.29 -11.86 -0.86
CA TRP A 77 -15.42 -12.21 -1.98
C TRP A 77 -15.73 -11.44 -3.27
N GLN A 78 -17.01 -11.19 -3.58
CA GLN A 78 -17.36 -10.46 -4.81
C GLN A 78 -16.77 -9.05 -4.83
N ARG A 79 -16.87 -8.31 -3.71
CA ARG A 79 -16.29 -6.96 -3.58
C ARG A 79 -14.76 -7.00 -3.62
N VAL A 80 -14.15 -8.01 -2.98
CA VAL A 80 -12.70 -8.23 -3.01
C VAL A 80 -12.25 -8.49 -4.46
N ARG A 81 -12.93 -9.40 -5.16
CA ARG A 81 -12.66 -9.73 -6.56
C ARG A 81 -12.75 -8.51 -7.47
N GLU A 82 -13.83 -7.73 -7.39
CA GLU A 82 -14.01 -6.50 -8.16
C GLU A 82 -12.88 -5.49 -7.89
N THR A 83 -12.50 -5.31 -6.63
CA THR A 83 -11.39 -4.45 -6.22
C THR A 83 -10.07 -4.93 -6.83
N MET A 84 -9.78 -6.23 -6.76
CA MET A 84 -8.56 -6.81 -7.33
C MET A 84 -8.55 -6.70 -8.87
N LEU A 85 -9.68 -6.86 -9.55
CA LEU A 85 -9.78 -6.75 -11.00
C LEU A 85 -9.55 -5.30 -11.49
N THR A 86 -10.03 -4.31 -10.75
CA THR A 86 -9.95 -2.89 -11.12
C THR A 86 -8.66 -2.21 -10.66
N ARG A 87 -7.92 -2.78 -9.69
CA ARG A 87 -6.73 -2.14 -9.11
C ARG A 87 -5.42 -2.88 -9.41
N ARG A 88 -4.30 -2.21 -9.16
CA ARG A 88 -2.94 -2.76 -9.20
C ARG A 88 -2.17 -2.24 -8.00
N THR A 89 -1.24 -3.03 -7.47
CA THR A 89 -0.28 -2.58 -6.46
C THR A 89 1.03 -2.22 -7.15
N GLN A 90 1.58 -1.04 -6.86
CA GLN A 90 2.90 -0.62 -7.31
C GLN A 90 3.81 -0.41 -6.09
N THR A 91 4.50 -1.46 -5.66
CA THR A 91 5.30 -1.46 -4.42
C THR A 91 6.62 -0.69 -4.55
N ASN A 92 7.04 -0.38 -5.78
CA ASN A 92 8.29 0.35 -6.04
C ASN A 92 8.11 1.87 -6.17
N GLU A 93 6.89 2.41 -6.06
CA GLU A 93 6.64 3.85 -6.19
C GLU A 93 7.33 4.66 -5.09
N ALA A 94 7.35 4.19 -3.84
CA ALA A 94 8.09 4.86 -2.77
C ALA A 94 9.60 4.96 -3.08
N GLY A 95 10.18 3.92 -3.70
CA GLY A 95 11.56 3.95 -4.17
C GLY A 95 11.77 4.89 -5.36
N ARG A 96 10.77 5.06 -6.23
CA ARG A 96 10.81 6.05 -7.33
C ARG A 96 10.72 7.49 -6.82
N CYS A 97 10.04 7.70 -5.70
CA CYS A 97 10.02 8.98 -4.99
C CYS A 97 11.24 9.19 -4.09
N ALA A 98 12.25 8.31 -4.10
CA ALA A 98 13.43 8.46 -3.25
C ALA A 98 14.21 9.75 -3.53
N SER A 99 14.22 10.24 -4.77
CA SER A 99 14.80 11.54 -5.12
C SER A 99 14.10 12.73 -4.45
N LEU A 100 12.85 12.56 -3.99
CA LEU A 100 12.12 13.56 -3.22
C LEU A 100 12.50 13.53 -1.73
N LEU A 101 13.12 12.46 -1.23
CA LEU A 101 13.43 12.32 0.21
C LEU A 101 14.35 13.43 0.75
N PRO A 102 15.42 13.87 0.06
CA PRO A 102 16.23 14.99 0.55
C PRO A 102 15.44 16.29 0.69
N VAL A 103 14.51 16.55 -0.24
CA VAL A 103 13.63 17.73 -0.19
C VAL A 103 12.65 17.60 0.97
N LEU A 104 12.00 16.44 1.11
CA LEU A 104 11.06 16.16 2.20
C LEU A 104 11.72 16.19 3.59
N ALA A 105 12.97 15.76 3.70
CA ALA A 105 13.75 15.80 4.94
C ALA A 105 14.17 17.23 5.33
N GLY A 106 14.29 18.14 4.35
CA GLY A 106 14.53 19.57 4.57
C GLY A 106 13.29 20.36 4.99
N LEU A 107 12.09 19.77 4.87
CA LEU A 107 10.86 20.41 5.34
C LEU A 107 10.85 20.44 6.88
N PRO A 108 10.27 21.48 7.50
CA PRO A 108 10.16 21.58 8.96
C PRO A 108 9.32 20.40 9.51
N GLY A 109 10.01 19.41 10.10
CA GLY A 109 9.46 18.10 10.45
C GLY A 109 8.42 18.07 11.57
N ASN A 110 8.03 19.21 12.11
CA ASN A 110 7.09 19.33 13.23
C ASN A 110 5.74 19.99 12.85
N ARG A 111 5.51 20.34 11.58
CA ARG A 111 4.27 21.00 11.15
C ARG A 111 3.82 20.52 9.77
N LEU A 112 2.50 20.34 9.63
CA LEU A 112 1.89 20.10 8.32
C LEU A 112 2.23 21.30 7.41
N THR A 113 2.86 21.01 6.27
CA THR A 113 3.42 22.02 5.38
C THR A 113 2.84 21.88 3.98
N PHE A 114 2.31 22.98 3.45
CA PHE A 114 1.90 23.11 2.05
C PHE A 114 3.01 23.79 1.27
N LEU A 115 3.14 23.44 -0.02
CA LEU A 115 4.07 24.05 -0.96
C LEU A 115 3.26 24.79 -2.04
N PRO A 116 2.87 26.06 -1.84
CA PRO A 116 2.24 26.85 -2.89
C PRO A 116 3.19 26.99 -4.09
N ALA A 117 2.65 26.73 -5.28
CA ALA A 117 3.37 26.88 -6.53
C ALA A 117 2.54 27.70 -7.53
N LEU A 118 3.23 28.50 -8.33
CA LEU A 118 2.66 29.23 -9.47
C LEU A 118 3.32 28.69 -10.74
N ASP A 119 2.51 28.20 -11.69
CA ASP A 119 2.99 27.62 -12.94
C ASP A 119 4.02 26.48 -12.78
N GLY A 120 3.91 25.74 -11.66
CA GLY A 120 4.82 24.64 -11.33
C GLY A 120 6.07 25.07 -10.56
N GLU A 121 6.30 26.37 -10.39
CA GLU A 121 7.42 26.91 -9.60
C GLU A 121 7.01 27.05 -8.12
N PRO A 122 7.71 26.37 -7.19
CA PRO A 122 7.46 26.50 -5.77
C PRO A 122 7.83 27.90 -5.26
N LEU A 123 6.92 28.57 -4.57
CA LEU A 123 7.13 29.95 -4.10
C LEU A 123 7.43 30.04 -2.60
N ALA A 124 6.79 29.21 -1.78
CA ALA A 124 6.86 29.30 -0.33
C ALA A 124 6.53 27.96 0.35
N LEU A 125 6.75 27.89 1.65
CA LEU A 125 6.15 26.90 2.55
C LEU A 125 5.05 27.61 3.36
N ALA A 126 3.89 26.97 3.53
CA ALA A 126 2.76 27.58 4.23
C ALA A 126 2.03 26.60 5.16
N GLY A 127 1.38 27.14 6.19
CA GLY A 127 0.41 26.40 7.00
C GLY A 127 -0.90 26.15 6.24
N PRO A 128 -1.68 25.11 6.62
CA PRO A 128 -2.95 24.74 5.99
C PRO A 128 -3.97 25.88 5.84
N HIS A 129 -3.93 26.88 6.71
CA HIS A 129 -4.84 28.02 6.73
C HIS A 129 -4.12 29.36 6.56
N GLY A 130 -2.86 29.33 6.12
CA GLY A 130 -2.03 30.53 5.94
C GLY A 130 -1.55 31.16 7.24
N GLU A 131 -1.56 30.41 8.35
CA GLU A 131 -1.14 30.89 9.67
C GLU A 131 0.37 31.20 9.77
N TRP A 132 1.17 30.73 8.80
CA TRP A 132 2.57 31.09 8.59
C TRP A 132 2.94 30.92 7.11
N LEU A 133 3.99 31.63 6.68
CA LEU A 133 4.49 31.65 5.30
C LEU A 133 6.01 31.91 5.29
N ASP A 134 6.77 30.98 4.71
CA ASP A 134 8.23 31.08 4.54
C ASP A 134 8.57 31.05 3.04
N TRP A 135 9.06 32.15 2.47
CA TRP A 135 9.36 32.25 1.04
C TRP A 135 10.61 31.43 0.66
N LEU A 136 10.52 30.67 -0.43
CA LEU A 136 11.64 29.89 -0.98
C LEU A 136 12.52 30.72 -1.93
N THR A 137 11.92 31.73 -2.57
CA THR A 137 12.61 32.68 -3.45
C THR A 137 12.06 34.10 -3.20
N GLY A 138 12.92 35.02 -2.77
CA GLY A 138 12.58 36.42 -2.45
C GLY A 138 13.78 37.19 -1.86
N PRO A 139 13.74 38.53 -1.80
CA PRO A 139 14.93 39.38 -1.63
C PRO A 139 15.67 39.26 -0.29
N ASP A 140 15.12 38.54 0.68
CA ASP A 140 15.75 38.27 1.99
C ASP A 140 16.03 36.76 2.22
N ALA A 141 16.09 35.93 1.16
CA ALA A 141 16.48 34.51 1.22
C ALA A 141 18.00 34.29 1.12
#